data_AF-A0A3S9IG26-F1
#
_entry.id   AF-A0A3S9IG26-F1
#
_cell.length_a   1.000
_cell.length_b   1.000
_cell.length_c   1.000
_cell.angle_alpha   90.00
_cell.angle_beta   90.00
_cell.angle_gamma   90.00
#
_symmetry.space_group_name_H-M   'P 1'
#
loop_
_entity.id
_entity.type
_entity.pdbx_description
1 polymer ?
#
loop_
_entity_poly.entity_id
_entity_poly.type
_entity_poly.pdbx_seq_one_letter_code
_entity_poly.pdbx_strand_id
1 'polypeptide(L)'
;MAELMAERGLETVTSTYLWMLRTGRRDNPTKRHLEALASFFGVPAAYWFDDEVAEKTAEELKLLELLRDSKIKNVLLRLSDVSADGKEAVLGLVDGVRKMEGLPPSN
;
A
#
# COMPACT_ATOMS: atom_id res chain seq x y z
N MET A 1 17.16 6.78 -2.37
CA MET A 1 16.71 5.77 -1.39
C MET A 1 17.72 5.64 -0.25
N ALA A 2 18.92 5.10 -0.48
CA ALA A 2 19.93 4.98 0.58
C ALA A 2 20.29 6.34 1.21
N GLU A 3 20.42 7.40 0.41
CA GLU A 3 20.61 8.77 0.92
C GLU A 3 19.44 9.22 1.82
N LEU A 4 18.19 9.01 1.39
CA LEU A 4 17.00 9.30 2.21
C LEU A 4 16.92 8.45 3.49
N MET A 5 17.43 7.21 3.46
CA MET A 5 17.53 6.36 4.66
C MET A 5 18.58 6.93 5.62
N ALA A 6 19.74 7.37 5.11
CA ALA A 6 20.78 8.00 5.91
C ALA A 6 20.28 9.30 6.57
N GLU A 7 19.56 10.15 5.84
CA GLU A 7 18.92 11.36 6.40
C GLU A 7 17.93 11.06 7.55
N ARG A 8 17.38 9.85 7.59
CA ARG A 8 16.47 9.36 8.66
C ARG A 8 17.19 8.56 9.75
N GLY A 9 18.53 8.55 9.78
CA GLY A 9 19.33 7.80 10.74
C GLY A 9 19.37 6.28 10.49
N LEU A 10 18.99 5.84 9.29
CA LEU A 10 18.94 4.43 8.88
C LEU A 10 20.13 4.06 7.98
N GLU A 11 21.33 4.53 8.33
CA GLU A 11 22.59 4.46 7.55
C GLU A 11 23.10 3.04 7.27
N THR A 12 22.39 2.01 7.72
CA THR A 12 22.82 0.62 7.61
C THR A 12 22.78 0.07 6.18
N VAL A 13 22.18 0.79 5.22
CA VAL A 13 21.92 0.28 3.87
C VAL A 13 22.51 1.23 2.81
N THR A 14 23.46 0.74 2.01
CA THR A 14 24.08 1.50 0.91
C THR A 14 23.32 1.35 -0.42
N SER A 15 23.50 2.30 -1.35
CA SER A 15 22.89 2.25 -2.70
C SER A 15 23.26 0.98 -3.46
N THR A 16 24.53 0.55 -3.36
CA THR A 16 25.03 -0.67 -3.99
C THR A 16 24.37 -1.91 -3.39
N TYR A 17 24.21 -1.96 -2.06
CA TYR A 17 23.56 -3.08 -1.39
C TYR A 17 22.07 -3.18 -1.73
N LEU A 18 21.35 -2.05 -1.81
CA LEU A 18 19.96 -2.02 -2.29
C LEU A 18 19.83 -2.58 -3.71
N TRP A 19 20.74 -2.21 -4.61
CA TRP A 19 20.74 -2.73 -5.97
C TRP A 19 20.97 -4.25 -5.99
N MET A 20 21.88 -4.77 -5.16
CA MET A 20 22.10 -6.21 -5.03
C MET A 20 20.85 -6.94 -4.54
N LEU A 21 20.13 -6.38 -3.56
CA LEU A 21 18.85 -6.94 -3.08
C LEU A 21 17.79 -6.93 -4.17
N ARG A 22 17.61 -5.79 -4.86
CA ARG A 22 16.60 -5.63 -5.93
C ARG A 22 16.84 -6.54 -7.14
N THR A 23 18.10 -6.88 -7.41
CA THR A 23 18.47 -7.76 -8.53
C THR A 23 18.61 -9.23 -8.13
N GLY A 24 18.39 -9.57 -6.86
CA GLY A 24 18.56 -10.92 -6.34
C GLY A 24 20.03 -11.38 -6.25
N ARG A 25 21.01 -10.49 -6.52
CA ARG A 25 22.44 -10.81 -6.32
C ARG A 25 22.78 -11.04 -4.85
N ARG A 26 21.98 -10.48 -3.95
CA ARG A 26 21.86 -10.89 -2.55
C ARG A 26 20.40 -11.07 -2.23
N ASP A 27 20.09 -12.10 -1.47
CA ASP A 27 18.73 -12.51 -1.11
C ASP A 27 18.56 -12.72 0.41
N ASN A 28 19.65 -12.83 1.16
CA ASN A 28 19.65 -13.01 2.61
C ASN A 28 20.21 -11.78 3.36
N PRO A 29 19.44 -10.69 3.49
CA PRO A 29 19.82 -9.53 4.28
C PRO A 29 19.81 -9.82 5.79
N THR A 30 20.59 -9.05 6.56
CA THR A 30 20.57 -9.16 8.02
C THR A 30 19.27 -8.59 8.59
N LYS A 31 18.87 -9.05 9.77
CA LYS A 31 17.70 -8.52 10.50
C LYS A 31 17.73 -6.99 10.61
N ARG A 32 18.91 -6.42 10.93
CA ARG A 32 19.08 -4.96 11.05
C ARG A 32 18.78 -4.22 9.74
N HIS A 33 19.17 -4.76 8.59
CA HIS A 33 18.84 -4.16 7.30
C HIS A 33 17.33 -4.26 7.02
N LEU A 34 16.70 -5.38 7.34
CA LEU A 34 15.26 -5.57 7.18
C LEU A 34 14.44 -4.63 8.08
N GLU A 35 14.86 -4.44 9.34
CA GLU A 35 14.25 -3.47 10.26
C GLU A 35 14.40 -2.03 9.75
N ALA A 36 15.59 -1.66 9.24
CA ALA A 36 15.81 -0.35 8.65
C ALA A 36 14.94 -0.11 7.40
N LEU A 37 14.81 -1.11 6.53
CA LEU A 37 13.93 -1.02 5.36
C LEU A 37 12.46 -0.92 5.78
N ALA A 38 12.01 -1.75 6.72
CA ALA A 38 10.65 -1.72 7.25
C ALA A 38 10.30 -0.35 7.84
N SER A 39 11.20 0.18 8.69
CA SER A 39 11.07 1.51 9.27
C SER A 39 11.00 2.61 8.21
N PHE A 40 11.84 2.54 7.17
CA PHE A 40 11.81 3.52 6.10
C PHE A 40 10.48 3.52 5.33
N PHE A 41 9.97 2.34 5.01
CA PHE A 41 8.71 2.18 4.26
C PHE A 41 7.46 2.33 5.13
N GLY A 42 7.61 2.38 6.45
CA GLY A 42 6.50 2.50 7.38
C GLY A 42 5.68 1.22 7.52
N VAL A 43 6.30 0.06 7.33
CA VAL A 43 5.68 -1.26 7.50
C VAL A 43 6.23 -1.99 8.73
N PRO A 44 5.50 -2.93 9.33
CA PRO A 44 6.02 -3.76 10.42
C PRO A 44 7.22 -4.60 9.96
N ALA A 45 8.23 -4.81 10.80
CA ALA A 45 9.36 -5.69 10.45
C ALA A 45 8.93 -7.16 10.20
N ALA A 46 7.81 -7.59 10.80
CA ALA A 46 7.20 -8.89 10.56
C ALA A 46 6.73 -9.08 9.11
N TYR A 47 6.52 -8.00 8.34
CA TYR A 47 6.18 -8.02 6.92
C TYR A 47 7.12 -8.93 6.09
N TRP A 48 8.39 -9.06 6.50
CA TRP A 48 9.37 -9.88 5.78
C TRP A 48 9.26 -11.38 6.07
N PHE A 49 8.53 -11.79 7.11
CA PHE A 49 8.59 -13.15 7.66
C PHE A 49 7.23 -13.79 7.92
N ASP A 50 6.17 -12.99 7.99
CA ASP A 50 4.81 -13.43 8.31
C ASP A 50 3.90 -13.08 7.13
N ASP A 51 3.41 -14.11 6.45
CA ASP A 51 2.58 -13.98 5.24
C ASP A 51 1.25 -13.29 5.55
N GLU A 52 0.66 -13.50 6.73
CA GLU A 52 -0.61 -12.86 7.14
C GLU A 52 -0.40 -11.36 7.34
N VAL A 53 0.72 -10.98 7.99
CA VAL A 53 1.10 -9.56 8.13
C VAL A 53 1.40 -8.94 6.77
N ALA A 54 2.06 -9.68 5.88
CA ALA A 54 2.39 -9.21 4.54
C ALA A 54 1.14 -8.95 3.70
N GLU A 55 0.18 -9.88 3.70
CA GLU A 55 -1.08 -9.78 2.99
C GLU A 55 -1.90 -8.59 3.49
N LYS A 56 -2.12 -8.48 4.80
CA LYS A 56 -2.84 -7.36 5.40
C LYS A 56 -2.20 -6.01 5.07
N THR A 57 -0.88 -5.91 5.16
CA THR A 57 -0.15 -4.67 4.82
C THR A 57 -0.31 -4.34 3.32
N ALA A 58 -0.31 -5.34 2.45
CA ALA A 58 -0.52 -5.14 1.02
C ALA A 58 -1.95 -4.66 0.69
N GLU A 59 -2.96 -5.16 1.39
CA GLU A 59 -4.35 -4.68 1.26
C GLU A 59 -4.48 -3.21 1.67
N GLU A 60 -3.88 -2.81 2.80
CA GLU A 60 -3.86 -1.43 3.26
C GLU A 60 -3.14 -0.51 2.26
N LEU A 61 -2.01 -0.94 1.71
CA LEU A 61 -1.28 -0.21 0.67
C LEU A 61 -2.10 -0.05 -0.61
N LYS A 62 -2.82 -1.09 -1.04
CA LYS A 62 -3.70 -1.04 -2.21
C LYS A 62 -4.83 -0.02 -2.02
N LEU A 63 -5.40 0.07 -0.82
CA LEU A 63 -6.37 1.13 -0.50
C LEU A 63 -5.72 2.52 -0.60
N LEU A 64 -4.52 2.71 -0.05
CA LEU A 64 -3.81 3.98 -0.15
C LEU A 64 -3.49 4.37 -1.60
N GLU A 65 -3.19 3.41 -2.47
CA GLU A 65 -3.01 3.64 -3.91
C GLU A 65 -4.29 4.14 -4.57
N LEU A 66 -5.45 3.52 -4.28
CA LEU A 66 -6.75 3.99 -4.78
C LEU A 66 -7.06 5.41 -4.30
N LEU A 67 -6.70 5.73 -3.05
CA LEU A 67 -6.84 7.08 -2.50
C LEU A 67 -5.88 8.10 -3.14
N ARG A 68 -4.86 7.72 -3.89
CA ARG A 68 -4.04 8.70 -4.63
C ARG A 68 -4.79 9.30 -5.81
N ASP A 69 -5.77 8.59 -6.37
CA ASP A 69 -6.62 9.10 -7.44
C ASP A 69 -7.49 10.27 -6.95
N SER A 70 -7.37 11.42 -7.61
CA SER A 70 -8.09 12.64 -7.25
C SER A 70 -9.60 12.52 -7.44
N LYS A 71 -10.08 11.68 -8.37
CA LYS A 71 -11.51 11.40 -8.56
C LYS A 71 -12.05 10.57 -7.42
N ILE A 72 -11.33 9.53 -6.98
CA ILE A 72 -11.73 8.69 -5.84
C ILE A 72 -11.79 9.51 -4.55
N LYS A 73 -10.77 10.34 -4.28
CA LYS A 73 -10.78 11.31 -3.16
C LYS A 73 -12.00 12.21 -3.19
N ASN A 74 -12.31 12.78 -4.36
CA ASN A 74 -13.46 13.66 -4.54
C ASN A 74 -14.81 12.98 -4.30
N VAL A 75 -14.93 11.69 -4.58
CA VAL A 75 -16.11 10.89 -4.25
C VAL A 75 -16.19 10.68 -2.74
N LEU A 76 -15.11 10.25 -2.10
CA LEU A 76 -15.07 10.01 -0.65
C LEU A 76 -15.38 11.26 0.17
N LEU A 77 -14.84 12.43 -0.21
CA LEU A 77 -15.14 13.71 0.45
C LEU A 77 -16.62 14.08 0.37
N ARG A 78 -17.32 13.69 -0.70
CA ARG A 78 -18.76 13.93 -0.84
C ARG A 78 -19.59 12.90 -0.08
N LEU A 79 -19.07 11.68 0.07
CA LEU A 79 -19.72 10.61 0.81
C LEU A 79 -19.53 10.70 2.32
N SER A 80 -18.58 11.51 2.83
CA SER A 80 -18.23 11.53 4.26
C SER A 80 -19.45 11.75 5.16
N ASP A 81 -20.32 12.66 4.76
CA ASP A 81 -21.46 13.12 5.57
C ASP A 81 -22.79 12.52 5.10
N VAL A 82 -22.76 11.63 4.10
CA VAL A 82 -23.94 10.90 3.63
C VAL A 82 -24.30 9.81 4.64
N SER A 83 -25.60 9.62 4.87
CA SER A 83 -26.13 8.56 5.72
C SER A 83 -25.76 7.17 5.21
N ALA A 84 -25.89 6.14 6.06
CA ALA A 84 -25.67 4.75 5.64
C ALA A 84 -26.57 4.38 4.45
N ASP A 85 -27.87 4.65 4.53
CA ASP A 85 -28.82 4.39 3.44
C ASP A 85 -28.46 5.11 2.14
N GLY A 86 -27.97 6.36 2.25
CA GLY A 86 -27.51 7.12 1.08
C GLY A 86 -26.24 6.53 0.46
N LYS A 87 -25.31 6.02 1.28
CA LYS A 87 -24.10 5.32 0.81
C LYS A 87 -24.48 4.03 0.07
N GLU A 88 -25.44 3.26 0.59
CA GLU A 88 -25.96 2.05 -0.08
C GLU A 88 -26.62 2.37 -1.42
N ALA A 89 -27.39 3.44 -1.51
CA ALA A 89 -27.97 3.88 -2.77
C ALA A 89 -26.89 4.22 -3.82
N VAL A 90 -25.78 4.85 -3.39
CA VAL A 90 -24.64 5.14 -4.27
C VAL A 90 -23.93 3.86 -4.71
N LEU A 91 -23.73 2.89 -3.81
CA LEU A 91 -23.15 1.58 -4.17
C LEU A 91 -24.00 0.87 -5.24
N GLY A 92 -25.33 0.89 -5.10
CA GLY A 92 -26.23 0.33 -6.12
C GLY A 92 -26.12 1.02 -7.48
N LEU A 93 -25.92 2.34 -7.52
CA LEU A 93 -25.65 3.07 -8.77
C LEU A 93 -24.31 2.66 -9.39
N VAL A 94 -23.27 2.49 -8.57
CA VAL A 94 -21.95 2.02 -9.02
C VAL A 94 -22.06 0.63 -9.66
N ASP A 95 -22.77 -0.30 -9.03
CA ASP A 95 -22.99 -1.64 -9.59
C ASP A 95 -23.76 -1.60 -10.92
N GLY A 96 -24.73 -0.69 -11.05
CA GLY A 96 -25.43 -0.43 -12.30
C GLY A 96 -24.48 0.01 -13.43
N VAL A 97 -23.58 0.96 -13.14
CA VAL A 97 -22.57 1.43 -14.11
C VAL A 97 -21.60 0.31 -14.48
N ARG A 98 -21.10 -0.45 -13.48
CA ARG A 98 -20.20 -1.59 -13.72
C ARG A 98 -20.83 -2.60 -14.67
N LYS A 99 -22.10 -2.93 -14.47
CA LYS A 99 -22.86 -3.84 -15.35
C LYS A 99 -22.96 -3.30 -16.77
N MET A 100 -23.19 -2.00 -16.96
CA MET A 100 -23.23 -1.37 -18.29
C MET A 100 -21.87 -1.41 -19.00
N GLU A 101 -20.78 -1.33 -18.25
CA GLU A 101 -19.41 -1.45 -18.76
C GLU A 101 -18.94 -2.92 -18.94
N GLY A 102 -19.77 -3.91 -18.60
CA GLY A 102 -19.42 -5.32 -18.67
C GLY A 102 -18.45 -5.79 -17.58
N LEU A 103 -18.34 -5.04 -16.48
CA LEU A 103 -17.48 -5.36 -15.34
C LEU A 103 -18.21 -6.29 -14.35
N PRO A 104 -17.47 -7.17 -13.65
CA PRO A 104 -18.05 -8.02 -12.61
C PRO A 104 -18.59 -7.18 -11.44
N PRO A 105 -19.51 -7.70 -10.61
CA PRO A 105 -20.00 -7.00 -9.42
C PRO A 105 -18.85 -6.61 -8.48
N SER A 106 -19.05 -5.54 -7.71
CA SER A 106 -18.16 -5.16 -6.62
C SER A 106 -18.20 -6.27 -5.56
N ASN A 107 -17.06 -6.89 -5.23
CA ASN A 107 -16.96 -7.77 -4.05
C ASN A 107 -16.86 -6.94 -2.77
#